data_AF-A0A7I7XW68-F1
#
_entry.id   AF-A0A7I7XW68-F1
#
_cell.length_a   1.000
_cell.length_b   1.000
_cell.length_c   1.000
_cell.angle_alpha   90.00
_cell.angle_beta   90.00
_cell.angle_gamma   90.00
#
_symmetry.space_group_name_H-M   'P 1'
#
loop_
_entity.id
_entity.type
_entity.pdbx_description
1 polymer ?
#
loop_
_entity_poly.entity_id
_entity_poly.type
_entity_poly.pdbx_seq_one_letter_code
_entity_poly.pdbx_strand_id
1 'polypeptide(L)'
;MSSSLGDVLATLQLERVNATFFVGDQLPAPANHILGGHISAQALMAASLTAPGRSPHSVHTYFLRPGDARRPVDFEVVELQEGRTFSARRVTARQDGQVLLESMSSFKEVGAPADLEYQPPMPAVPEPDKLPPATPHFAESEDVGQGQWASLRWFARRVIDADRIPPARSRIWWRPDGEVPTDDPALTGALVAYLSAVTLTEPAFAARGQLGPSAQRDHSVWFHSPAVLSDWLLYDMSSPSSADSLALARGQMFNRNGDLVCTVTQEMYFPPARR
;
A
#
# COMPACT_ATOMS: atom_id res chain seq x y z
N MET A 1 -7.06 19.45 -10.62
CA MET A 1 -5.60 19.27 -10.69
C MET A 1 -5.31 17.96 -11.43
N SER A 2 -4.18 17.83 -12.12
CA SER A 2 -3.81 16.59 -12.82
C SER A 2 -3.45 15.46 -11.85
N SER A 3 -3.64 14.21 -12.31
CA SER A 3 -3.15 12.99 -11.67
C SER A 3 -1.64 13.07 -11.38
N SER A 4 -1.21 12.47 -10.27
CA SER A 4 0.20 12.30 -9.89
C SER A 4 0.75 10.90 -10.20
N LEU A 5 0.04 10.09 -11.02
CA LEU A 5 0.49 8.74 -11.36
C LEU A 5 1.88 8.72 -11.98
N GLY A 6 2.18 9.65 -12.89
CA GLY A 6 3.51 9.77 -13.49
C GLY A 6 4.61 9.99 -12.43
N ASP A 7 4.36 10.84 -11.44
CA ASP A 7 5.30 11.10 -10.34
C ASP A 7 5.50 9.85 -9.49
N VAL A 8 4.42 9.13 -9.16
CA VAL A 8 4.48 7.85 -8.41
C VAL A 8 5.32 6.83 -9.17
N LEU A 9 5.02 6.61 -10.45
CA LEU A 9 5.77 5.66 -11.29
C LEU A 9 7.25 6.03 -11.36
N ALA A 10 7.58 7.32 -11.49
CA ALA A 10 8.97 7.78 -11.49
C ALA A 10 9.67 7.46 -10.17
N THR A 11 9.04 7.70 -9.02
CA THR A 11 9.64 7.40 -7.71
C THR A 11 9.76 5.90 -7.41
N LEU A 12 8.98 5.03 -8.08
CA LEU A 12 9.13 3.58 -7.98
C LEU A 12 10.27 3.03 -8.84
N GLN A 13 10.81 3.82 -9.77
CA GLN A 13 12.04 3.52 -10.51
C GLN A 13 13.25 3.88 -9.64
N LEU A 14 13.67 2.96 -8.79
CA LEU A 14 14.79 3.19 -7.87
C LEU A 14 16.13 3.29 -8.62
N GLU A 15 16.99 4.19 -8.16
CA GLU A 15 18.38 4.23 -8.59
C GLU A 15 19.12 3.03 -7.98
N ARG A 16 19.68 2.16 -8.83
CA ARG A 16 20.49 1.04 -8.37
C ARG A 16 21.95 1.48 -8.19
N VAL A 17 22.40 1.60 -6.95
CA VAL A 17 23.80 1.94 -6.63
C VAL A 17 24.70 0.71 -6.75
N ASN A 18 24.23 -0.45 -6.30
CA ASN A 18 24.93 -1.73 -6.45
C ASN A 18 23.95 -2.91 -6.46
N ALA A 19 24.47 -4.15 -6.35
CA ALA A 19 23.66 -5.37 -6.44
C ALA A 19 22.48 -5.40 -5.45
N THR A 20 22.67 -4.89 -4.24
CA THR A 20 21.73 -5.02 -3.11
C THR A 20 21.44 -3.68 -2.43
N PHE A 21 21.75 -2.56 -3.07
CA PHE A 21 21.52 -1.22 -2.53
C PHE A 21 20.90 -0.31 -3.58
N PHE A 22 19.81 0.34 -3.19
CA PHE A 22 19.01 1.20 -4.05
C PHE A 22 18.72 2.53 -3.34
N VAL A 23 18.50 3.59 -4.12
CA VAL A 23 18.10 4.91 -3.62
C VAL A 23 16.78 5.29 -4.27
N GLY A 24 15.81 5.73 -3.46
CA GLY A 24 14.49 6.13 -3.94
C GLY A 24 14.15 7.56 -3.58
N ASP A 25 13.75 8.35 -4.58
CA ASP A 25 13.20 9.68 -4.40
C ASP A 25 11.81 9.65 -3.77
N GLN A 26 11.43 10.76 -3.14
CA GLN A 26 10.21 10.86 -2.35
C GLN A 26 9.24 11.87 -2.96
N LEU A 27 7.95 11.56 -2.85
CA LEU A 27 6.90 12.46 -3.29
C LEU A 27 6.68 13.56 -2.25
N PRO A 28 6.41 14.82 -2.68
CA PRO A 28 5.96 15.87 -1.77
C PRO A 28 4.74 15.40 -0.98
N ALA A 29 4.87 15.48 0.35
CA ALA A 29 3.87 15.06 1.32
C ALA A 29 3.67 16.17 2.37
N PRO A 30 2.51 16.26 3.02
CA PRO A 30 2.26 17.28 4.04
C PRO A 30 3.13 17.02 5.25
N ALA A 31 3.54 18.11 5.90
CA ALA A 31 4.57 18.08 6.95
C ALA A 31 5.88 17.40 6.50
N ASN A 32 6.09 17.21 5.19
CA ASN A 32 7.16 16.41 4.61
C ASN A 32 7.21 14.98 5.16
N HIS A 33 6.08 14.41 5.57
CA HIS A 33 6.03 13.06 6.11
C HIS A 33 5.88 12.04 4.98
N ILE A 34 6.88 11.17 4.80
CA ILE A 34 6.78 10.08 3.83
C ILE A 34 5.64 9.12 4.24
N LEU A 35 4.67 8.91 3.35
CA LEU A 35 3.56 7.98 3.61
C LEU A 35 4.05 6.53 3.63
N GLY A 36 3.53 5.73 4.57
CA GLY A 36 3.91 4.32 4.74
C GLY A 36 3.70 3.48 3.48
N GLY A 37 2.63 3.73 2.71
CA GLY A 37 2.41 3.05 1.44
C GLY A 37 3.48 3.33 0.38
N HIS A 38 3.98 4.57 0.31
CA HIS A 38 5.01 4.94 -0.66
C HIS A 38 6.34 4.24 -0.37
N ILE A 39 6.85 4.39 0.85
CA ILE A 39 8.14 3.82 1.24
C ILE A 39 8.10 2.27 1.28
N SER A 40 6.96 1.66 1.60
CA SER A 40 6.82 0.19 1.56
C SER A 40 6.71 -0.34 0.13
N ALA A 41 6.10 0.39 -0.79
CA ALA A 41 6.10 0.06 -2.22
C ALA A 41 7.51 0.13 -2.82
N GLN A 42 8.28 1.18 -2.50
CA GLN A 42 9.69 1.26 -2.88
C GLN A 42 10.52 0.11 -2.29
N ALA A 43 10.31 -0.24 -1.00
CA ALA A 43 10.98 -1.38 -0.40
C ALA A 43 10.64 -2.71 -1.11
N LEU A 44 9.39 -2.90 -1.54
CA LEU A 44 8.99 -4.06 -2.32
C LEU A 44 9.63 -4.06 -3.72
N MET A 45 9.76 -2.90 -4.38
CA MET A 45 10.51 -2.77 -5.64
C MET A 45 11.98 -3.16 -5.46
N ALA A 46 12.66 -2.62 -4.44
CA ALA A 46 14.05 -2.97 -4.12
C ALA A 46 14.22 -4.48 -3.90
N ALA A 47 13.34 -5.11 -3.13
CA ALA A 47 13.34 -6.56 -2.92
C ALA A 47 13.14 -7.32 -4.24
N SER A 48 12.16 -6.93 -5.04
CA SER A 48 11.81 -7.58 -6.32
C SER A 48 12.94 -7.50 -7.34
N LEU A 49 13.66 -6.37 -7.40
CA LEU A 49 14.84 -6.19 -8.28
C LEU A 49 16.00 -7.15 -7.94
N THR A 50 15.99 -7.75 -6.75
CA THR A 50 16.97 -8.79 -6.33
C THR A 50 16.42 -10.22 -6.45
N ALA A 51 15.20 -10.40 -6.96
CA ALA A 51 14.55 -11.70 -7.15
C ALA A 51 14.01 -11.84 -8.59
N PRO A 52 14.87 -11.75 -9.63
CA PRO A 52 14.44 -11.75 -11.02
C PRO A 52 13.69 -13.04 -11.40
N GLY A 53 12.65 -12.91 -12.21
CA GLY A 53 11.83 -14.05 -12.66
C GLY A 53 10.85 -14.58 -11.60
N ARG A 54 10.73 -13.92 -10.45
CA ARG A 54 9.79 -14.27 -9.38
C ARG A 54 8.84 -13.10 -9.08
N SER A 55 7.64 -13.43 -8.65
CA SER A 55 6.65 -12.45 -8.19
C SER A 55 6.51 -12.50 -6.67
N PRO A 56 6.28 -11.35 -6.01
CA PRO A 56 6.02 -11.33 -4.58
C PRO A 56 4.69 -12.03 -4.29
N HIS A 57 4.68 -12.89 -3.27
CA HIS A 57 3.45 -13.50 -2.75
C HIS A 57 3.13 -13.05 -1.32
N SER A 58 4.09 -12.48 -0.60
CA SER A 58 3.83 -11.78 0.66
C SER A 58 4.90 -10.75 0.98
N VAL A 59 4.51 -9.72 1.74
CA VAL A 59 5.41 -8.74 2.34
C VAL A 59 4.89 -8.35 3.72
N HIS A 60 5.80 -8.21 4.68
CA HIS A 60 5.55 -7.75 6.04
C HIS A 60 6.48 -6.58 6.33
N THR A 61 5.94 -5.45 6.76
CA THR A 61 6.69 -4.21 6.96
C THR A 61 6.39 -3.65 8.34
N TYR A 62 7.42 -3.21 9.06
CA TYR A 62 7.29 -2.39 10.25
C TYR A 62 7.78 -0.97 9.99
N PHE A 63 6.96 0.02 10.31
CA PHE A 63 7.32 1.43 10.28
C PHE A 63 7.87 1.84 11.66
N LEU A 64 9.14 2.25 11.68
CA LEU A 64 9.89 2.48 12.90
C LEU A 64 10.08 3.96 13.21
N ARG A 65 10.30 4.79 12.18
CA ARG A 65 10.51 6.23 12.31
C ARG A 65 9.86 6.99 11.16
N PRO A 66 9.38 8.23 11.39
CA PRO A 66 8.91 9.08 10.32
C PRO A 66 10.07 9.48 9.40
N GLY A 67 9.89 9.31 8.10
CA GLY A 67 10.84 9.78 7.09
C GLY A 67 10.53 11.21 6.61
N ASP A 68 11.56 11.90 6.13
CA ASP A 68 11.49 13.26 5.58
C ASP A 68 11.43 13.21 4.05
N ALA A 69 10.29 13.59 3.48
CA ALA A 69 9.99 13.55 2.05
C ALA A 69 10.80 14.54 1.21
N ARG A 70 11.62 15.40 1.82
CA ARG A 70 12.53 16.30 1.11
C ARG A 70 13.86 15.65 0.73
N ARG A 71 14.08 14.41 1.18
CA ARG A 71 15.36 13.70 1.05
C ARG A 71 15.10 12.30 0.50
N PRO A 72 16.05 11.73 -0.27
CA PRO A 72 15.92 10.36 -0.74
C PRO A 72 15.97 9.36 0.43
N VAL A 73 15.64 8.11 0.14
CA VAL A 73 15.71 6.98 1.08
C VAL A 73 16.64 5.91 0.52
N ASP A 74 17.55 5.45 1.36
CA ASP A 74 18.44 4.32 1.06
C ASP A 74 17.72 3.01 1.36
N PHE A 75 17.72 2.06 0.43
CA PHE A 75 17.14 0.73 0.58
C PHE A 75 18.24 -0.33 0.47
N GLU A 76 18.60 -0.91 1.61
CA GLU A 76 19.55 -2.03 1.68
C GLU A 76 18.78 -3.35 1.68
N VAL A 77 19.11 -4.24 0.74
CA VAL A 77 18.48 -5.55 0.59
C VAL A 77 19.42 -6.64 1.08
N VAL A 78 18.88 -7.57 1.87
CA VAL A 78 19.59 -8.79 2.29
C VAL A 78 18.86 -10.00 1.75
N GLU A 79 19.59 -10.86 1.03
CA GLU A 79 19.11 -12.16 0.60
C GLU A 79 19.05 -13.11 1.81
N LEU A 80 17.85 -13.49 2.22
CA LEU A 80 17.64 -14.39 3.36
C LEU A 80 17.59 -15.86 2.91
N GLN A 81 16.99 -16.10 1.75
CA GLN A 81 16.80 -17.42 1.19
C GLN A 81 16.79 -17.34 -0.34
N GLU A 82 17.49 -18.26 -0.98
CA GLU A 82 17.40 -18.50 -2.41
C GLU A 82 17.20 -20.00 -2.65
N GLY A 83 15.94 -20.42 -2.69
CA GLY A 83 15.55 -21.82 -2.89
C GLY A 83 14.98 -22.07 -4.27
N ARG A 84 14.70 -23.34 -4.59
CA ARG A 84 14.09 -23.75 -5.85
C ARG A 84 12.72 -23.10 -6.09
N THR A 85 11.89 -23.02 -5.06
CA THR A 85 10.51 -22.52 -5.18
C THR A 85 10.35 -21.11 -4.62
N PHE A 86 11.06 -20.79 -3.55
CA PHE A 86 10.90 -19.54 -2.81
C PHE A 86 12.20 -18.76 -2.68
N SER A 87 12.10 -17.44 -2.77
CA SER A 87 13.14 -16.49 -2.36
C SER A 87 12.60 -15.64 -1.23
N ALA A 88 13.46 -15.32 -0.26
CA ALA A 88 13.14 -14.36 0.79
C ALA A 88 14.16 -13.23 0.80
N ARG A 89 13.68 -12.01 0.97
CA ARG A 89 14.47 -10.78 1.04
C ARG A 89 14.07 -10.00 2.27
N ARG A 90 15.04 -9.43 2.97
CA ARG A 90 14.83 -8.36 3.95
C ARG A 90 15.24 -7.05 3.32
N VAL A 91 14.47 -5.99 3.55
CA VAL A 91 14.84 -4.63 3.15
C VAL A 91 14.85 -3.72 4.38
N THR A 92 15.92 -2.97 4.55
CA THR A 92 16.03 -1.94 5.58
C THR A 92 16.10 -0.59 4.88
N ALA A 93 15.12 0.29 5.14
CA ALA A 93 15.11 1.64 4.57
C ALA A 93 15.70 2.66 5.55
N ARG A 94 16.57 3.55 5.09
CA ARG A 94 17.30 4.51 5.93
C ARG A 94 17.29 5.93 5.39
N GLN A 95 17.38 6.88 6.31
CA GLN A 95 17.78 8.26 6.06
C GLN A 95 18.82 8.66 7.11
N ASP A 96 19.96 9.22 6.69
CA ASP A 96 21.06 9.60 7.57
C ASP A 96 21.48 8.49 8.56
N GLY A 97 21.50 7.25 8.07
CA GLY A 97 21.79 6.06 8.88
C GLY A 97 20.68 5.63 9.86
N GLN A 98 19.61 6.41 10.03
CA GLN A 98 18.46 6.05 10.86
C GLN A 98 17.51 5.12 10.11
N VAL A 99 17.13 4.00 10.74
CA VAL A 99 16.15 3.07 10.16
C VAL A 99 14.75 3.68 10.21
N LEU A 100 14.14 3.84 9.03
CA LEU A 100 12.77 4.30 8.85
C LEU A 100 11.78 3.13 8.87
N LEU A 101 12.07 2.07 8.11
CA LEU A 101 11.30 0.83 8.10
C LEU A 101 12.20 -0.39 7.93
N GLU A 102 11.66 -1.54 8.31
CA GLU A 102 12.20 -2.83 7.94
C GLU A 102 11.08 -3.69 7.36
N SER A 103 11.36 -4.38 6.26
CA SER A 103 10.42 -5.30 5.64
C SER A 103 11.04 -6.65 5.32
N MET A 104 10.21 -7.68 5.29
CA MET A 104 10.54 -9.02 4.79
C MET A 104 9.54 -9.38 3.71
N SER A 105 10.05 -9.74 2.54
CA SER A 105 9.25 -10.10 1.37
C SER A 105 9.61 -11.51 0.91
N SER A 106 8.60 -12.27 0.49
CA SER A 106 8.76 -13.62 -0.03
C SER A 106 8.21 -13.70 -1.46
N PHE A 107 8.95 -14.39 -2.32
CA PHE A 107 8.74 -14.46 -3.76
C PHE A 107 8.67 -15.92 -4.22
N LYS A 108 7.90 -16.16 -5.28
CA LYS A 108 7.79 -17.48 -5.93
C LYS A 108 7.82 -17.34 -7.45
N GLU A 109 8.10 -18.44 -8.15
CA GLU A 109 8.05 -18.48 -9.61
C GLU A 109 6.67 -18.06 -10.15
N VAL A 110 6.68 -17.35 -11.27
CA VAL A 110 5.47 -16.91 -11.97
C VAL A 110 4.86 -18.09 -12.72
N GLY A 111 3.54 -18.26 -12.63
CA GLY A 111 2.82 -19.27 -13.42
C GLY A 111 3.01 -20.71 -12.97
N ALA A 112 3.49 -20.95 -11.75
CA ALA A 112 3.50 -22.30 -11.18
C ALA A 112 2.06 -22.87 -11.15
N PRO A 113 1.82 -24.09 -11.65
CA PRO A 113 0.49 -24.68 -11.69
C PRO A 113 -0.06 -24.85 -10.27
N ALA A 114 -1.33 -24.51 -10.08
CA ALA A 114 -2.00 -24.71 -8.81
C ALA A 114 -2.64 -26.11 -8.75
N ASP A 115 -2.37 -26.81 -7.65
CA ASP A 115 -3.00 -28.11 -7.37
C ASP A 115 -4.45 -27.94 -6.87
N LEU A 116 -4.74 -26.81 -6.18
CA LEU A 116 -6.04 -26.46 -5.64
C LEU A 116 -6.16 -24.94 -5.53
N GLU A 117 -7.22 -24.38 -6.12
CA GLU A 117 -7.54 -22.96 -6.02
C GLU A 117 -8.91 -22.76 -5.38
N TYR A 118 -8.98 -21.87 -4.40
CA TYR A 118 -10.22 -21.41 -3.80
C TYR A 118 -10.02 -19.99 -3.28
N GLN A 119 -11.11 -19.23 -3.24
CA GLN A 119 -11.15 -17.89 -2.68
C GLN A 119 -12.55 -17.61 -2.11
N PRO A 120 -12.69 -16.64 -1.19
CA PRO A 120 -14.00 -16.12 -0.87
C PRO A 120 -14.66 -15.49 -2.12
N PRO A 121 -16.00 -15.55 -2.22
CA PRO A 121 -16.70 -14.79 -3.26
C PRO A 121 -16.51 -13.29 -3.01
N MET A 122 -16.32 -12.53 -4.09
CA MET A 122 -16.34 -11.07 -4.02
C MET A 122 -17.70 -10.60 -3.48
N PRO A 123 -17.76 -9.67 -2.52
CA PRO A 123 -19.02 -9.13 -2.02
C PRO A 123 -19.86 -8.48 -3.14
N ALA A 124 -21.18 -8.70 -3.11
CA ALA A 124 -22.09 -8.00 -4.00
C ALA A 124 -22.14 -6.50 -3.63
N VAL A 125 -21.72 -5.64 -4.54
CA VAL A 125 -21.68 -4.17 -4.39
C VAL A 125 -22.18 -3.50 -5.67
N PRO A 126 -22.66 -2.23 -5.60
CA PRO A 126 -22.94 -1.45 -6.79
C PRO A 126 -21.69 -1.29 -7.67
N GLU A 127 -21.89 -1.34 -8.98
CA GLU A 127 -20.85 -1.06 -9.98
C GLU A 127 -20.30 0.38 -9.84
N PRO A 128 -19.02 0.62 -10.14
CA PRO A 128 -18.38 1.92 -9.97
C PRO A 128 -19.07 3.04 -10.77
N ASP A 129 -19.62 2.73 -11.95
CA ASP A 129 -20.31 3.70 -12.82
C ASP A 129 -21.67 4.16 -12.27
N LYS A 130 -22.23 3.42 -11.28
CA LYS A 130 -23.48 3.77 -10.60
C LYS A 130 -23.26 4.58 -9.32
N LEU A 131 -22.01 4.74 -8.90
CA LEU A 131 -21.65 5.47 -7.70
C LEU A 131 -21.37 6.94 -8.02
N PRO A 132 -21.66 7.86 -7.09
CA PRO A 132 -21.28 9.25 -7.27
C PRO A 132 -19.74 9.36 -7.37
N PRO A 133 -19.22 10.37 -8.08
CA PRO A 133 -17.81 10.73 -7.97
C PRO A 133 -17.44 10.89 -6.50
N ALA A 134 -16.29 10.32 -6.10
CA ALA A 134 -15.87 10.43 -4.71
C ALA A 134 -15.60 11.88 -4.34
N THR A 135 -16.06 12.29 -3.16
CA THR A 135 -15.55 13.48 -2.50
C THR A 135 -14.04 13.32 -2.32
N PRO A 136 -13.23 14.37 -2.59
CA PRO A 136 -11.80 14.32 -2.36
C PRO A 136 -11.51 13.75 -0.97
N HIS A 137 -10.51 12.89 -0.85
CA HIS A 137 -10.04 12.42 0.45
C HIS A 137 -9.77 13.63 1.35
N PHE A 138 -9.89 13.50 2.68
CA PHE A 138 -9.65 14.66 3.57
C PHE A 138 -8.26 15.27 3.34
N ALA A 139 -7.32 14.41 2.95
CA ALA A 139 -5.99 14.77 2.50
C ALA A 139 -5.95 15.52 1.16
N GLU A 140 -6.91 15.32 0.27
CA GLU A 140 -6.97 15.99 -1.04
C GLU A 140 -7.71 17.33 -0.99
N SER A 141 -8.23 17.75 0.17
CA SER A 141 -8.90 19.05 0.33
C SER A 141 -7.91 20.20 0.20
N GLU A 142 -8.31 21.26 -0.53
CA GLU A 142 -7.51 22.49 -0.69
C GLU A 142 -7.19 23.18 0.65
N ASP A 143 -8.04 22.97 1.66
CA ASP A 143 -7.86 23.47 3.02
C ASP A 143 -6.68 22.82 3.78
N VAL A 144 -6.13 21.70 3.28
CA VAL A 144 -5.17 20.84 4.00
C VAL A 144 -3.79 20.79 3.30
N GLY A 145 -3.50 21.71 2.39
CA GLY A 145 -2.15 21.94 1.85
C GLY A 145 -2.10 21.91 0.33
N GLN A 146 -1.88 23.07 -0.27
CA GLN A 146 -1.78 23.26 -1.72
C GLN A 146 -0.74 22.29 -2.33
N GLY A 147 -1.21 21.26 -3.05
CA GLY A 147 -0.36 20.35 -3.82
C GLY A 147 0.50 19.36 -3.03
N GLN A 148 0.37 19.32 -1.70
CA GLN A 148 1.22 18.50 -0.82
C GLN A 148 0.82 17.03 -0.74
N TRP A 149 -0.14 16.56 -1.54
CA TRP A 149 -0.66 15.19 -1.45
C TRP A 149 -0.51 14.43 -2.77
N ALA A 150 0.65 14.58 -3.44
CA ALA A 150 0.97 13.82 -4.64
C ALA A 150 0.87 12.30 -4.39
N SER A 151 1.16 11.86 -3.17
CA SER A 151 1.08 10.46 -2.75
C SER A 151 -0.33 9.85 -2.70
N LEU A 152 -1.40 10.66 -2.85
CA LEU A 152 -2.80 10.21 -2.81
C LEU A 152 -3.59 10.51 -4.10
N ARG A 153 -3.05 11.30 -5.02
CA ARG A 153 -3.75 11.75 -6.25
C ARG A 153 -3.49 10.89 -7.50
N TRP A 154 -2.86 9.74 -7.35
CA TRP A 154 -2.47 8.87 -8.46
C TRP A 154 -3.53 7.82 -8.84
N PHE A 155 -4.62 7.76 -8.09
CA PHE A 155 -5.71 6.80 -8.29
C PHE A 155 -7.07 7.49 -8.23
N ALA A 156 -8.01 7.01 -9.04
CA ALA A 156 -9.42 7.32 -8.92
C ALA A 156 -10.04 6.39 -7.88
N ARG A 157 -11.00 6.91 -7.11
CA ARG A 157 -11.78 6.12 -6.15
C ARG A 157 -13.29 6.39 -6.24
N ARG A 158 -14.11 5.43 -5.82
CA ARG A 158 -15.55 5.55 -5.59
C ARG A 158 -15.89 4.90 -4.25
N VAL A 159 -16.50 5.65 -3.34
CA VAL A 159 -16.90 5.12 -2.04
C VAL A 159 -18.24 4.39 -2.19
N ILE A 160 -18.29 3.15 -1.72
CA ILE A 160 -19.51 2.33 -1.69
C ILE A 160 -20.21 2.52 -0.34
N ASP A 161 -19.46 2.33 0.75
CA ASP A 161 -19.90 2.56 2.13
C ASP A 161 -18.71 2.94 3.01
N ALA A 162 -19.02 3.64 4.09
CA ALA A 162 -18.08 4.10 5.10
C ALA A 162 -18.80 4.16 6.46
N ASP A 163 -18.91 3.00 7.11
CA ASP A 163 -19.53 2.87 8.43
C ASP A 163 -18.62 3.44 9.52
N ARG A 164 -19.22 3.98 10.58
CA ARG A 164 -18.49 4.50 11.75
C ARG A 164 -18.50 3.55 12.95
N ILE A 165 -19.44 2.61 12.98
CA ILE A 165 -19.60 1.67 14.10
C ILE A 165 -18.73 0.45 13.81
N PRO A 166 -17.83 0.02 14.72
CA PRO A 166 -17.04 -1.21 14.57
C PRO A 166 -17.91 -2.39 14.09
N PRO A 167 -17.48 -3.12 13.03
CA PRO A 167 -16.13 -3.13 12.46
C PRO A 167 -15.84 -2.01 11.46
N ALA A 168 -16.66 -0.96 11.39
CA ALA A 168 -16.46 0.26 10.59
C ALA A 168 -16.08 -0.08 9.15
N ARG A 169 -16.92 -0.88 8.50
CA ARG A 169 -16.67 -1.35 7.15
C ARG A 169 -16.57 -0.15 6.20
N SER A 170 -15.51 -0.14 5.40
CA SER A 170 -15.29 0.86 4.36
C SER A 170 -14.95 0.14 3.07
N ARG A 171 -15.79 0.32 2.04
CA ARG A 171 -15.61 -0.30 0.73
C ARG A 171 -15.44 0.76 -0.32
N ILE A 172 -14.41 0.60 -1.14
CA ILE A 172 -14.14 1.48 -2.27
C ILE A 172 -13.91 0.67 -3.55
N TRP A 173 -14.36 1.21 -4.68
CA TRP A 173 -13.72 0.90 -5.95
C TRP A 173 -12.53 1.84 -6.14
N TRP A 174 -11.42 1.34 -6.66
CA TRP A 174 -10.27 2.14 -7.03
C TRP A 174 -9.64 1.67 -8.34
N ARG A 175 -8.92 2.57 -9.02
CA ARG A 175 -8.01 2.23 -10.13
C ARG A 175 -6.95 3.33 -10.27
N PRO A 176 -5.78 3.05 -10.84
CA PRO A 176 -4.84 4.11 -11.22
C PRO A 176 -5.51 5.16 -12.12
N ASP A 177 -5.17 6.44 -11.91
CA ASP A 177 -5.65 7.54 -12.74
C ASP A 177 -4.66 7.81 -13.87
N GLY A 178 -4.59 6.85 -14.80
CA GLY A 178 -3.69 6.83 -15.95
C GLY A 178 -3.27 5.41 -16.32
N GLU A 179 -2.37 5.28 -17.28
CA GLU A 179 -1.88 3.97 -17.75
C GLU A 179 -0.72 3.47 -16.88
N VAL A 180 -0.77 2.18 -16.54
CA VAL A 180 0.30 1.47 -15.83
C VAL A 180 0.90 0.42 -16.78
N PRO A 181 2.24 0.31 -16.87
CA PRO A 181 2.88 -0.79 -17.61
C PRO A 181 2.40 -2.16 -17.12
N THR A 182 1.88 -2.97 -18.04
CA THR A 182 1.22 -4.25 -17.71
C THR A 182 2.18 -5.45 -17.68
N ASP A 183 3.43 -5.26 -18.10
CA ASP A 183 4.45 -6.29 -18.24
C ASP A 183 5.36 -6.44 -17.01
N ASP A 184 5.13 -5.65 -15.96
CA ASP A 184 5.90 -5.68 -14.71
C ASP A 184 5.03 -6.10 -13.51
N PRO A 185 5.07 -7.40 -13.13
CA PRO A 185 4.38 -7.91 -11.94
C PRO A 185 4.88 -7.28 -10.63
N ALA A 186 6.15 -6.87 -10.56
CA ALA A 186 6.72 -6.24 -9.37
C ALA A 186 6.14 -4.84 -9.18
N LEU A 187 6.09 -4.04 -10.27
CA LEU A 187 5.43 -2.74 -10.26
C LEU A 187 3.95 -2.85 -9.90
N THR A 188 3.24 -3.83 -10.49
CA THR A 188 1.84 -4.10 -10.18
C THR A 188 1.65 -4.40 -8.69
N GLY A 189 2.47 -5.31 -8.14
CA GLY A 189 2.45 -5.65 -6.71
C GLY A 189 2.79 -4.46 -5.81
N ALA A 190 3.75 -3.61 -6.21
CA ALA A 190 4.13 -2.40 -5.49
C ALA A 190 3.00 -1.36 -5.46
N LEU A 191 2.29 -1.13 -6.57
CA LEU A 191 1.15 -0.21 -6.60
C LEU A 191 -0.03 -0.73 -5.77
N VAL A 192 -0.31 -2.04 -5.81
CA VAL A 192 -1.31 -2.67 -4.93
C VAL A 192 -0.91 -2.51 -3.46
N ALA A 193 0.35 -2.78 -3.11
CA ALA A 193 0.87 -2.59 -1.76
C ALA A 193 0.77 -1.13 -1.31
N TYR A 194 1.12 -0.18 -2.18
CA TYR A 194 1.01 1.25 -1.92
C TYR A 194 -0.42 1.61 -1.51
N LEU A 195 -1.38 1.38 -2.41
CA LEU A 195 -2.76 1.82 -2.18
C LEU A 195 -3.36 1.13 -0.95
N SER A 196 -3.06 -0.15 -0.77
CA SER A 196 -3.56 -0.93 0.36
C SER A 196 -3.16 -0.31 1.70
N ALA A 197 -1.95 0.26 1.82
CA ALA A 197 -1.52 0.86 3.08
C ALA A 197 -2.19 2.22 3.34
N VAL A 198 -2.25 3.09 2.32
CA VAL A 198 -2.68 4.49 2.51
C VAL A 198 -4.19 4.65 2.71
N THR A 199 -5.00 3.73 2.19
CA THR A 199 -6.47 3.78 2.35
C THR A 199 -6.96 2.97 3.55
N LEU A 200 -6.20 1.97 4.01
CA LEU A 200 -6.58 1.11 5.13
C LEU A 200 -6.58 1.83 6.50
N THR A 201 -6.15 3.09 6.54
CA THR A 201 -6.31 3.94 7.73
C THR A 201 -7.76 4.36 7.98
N GLU A 202 -8.56 4.51 6.92
CA GLU A 202 -9.93 5.04 6.98
C GLU A 202 -10.85 4.34 7.98
N PRO A 203 -11.01 2.99 7.96
CA PRO A 203 -11.94 2.31 8.87
C PRO A 203 -11.55 2.48 10.35
N ALA A 204 -10.25 2.57 10.66
CA ALA A 204 -9.78 2.78 12.04
C ALA A 204 -10.10 4.20 12.53
N PHE A 205 -9.89 5.22 11.69
CA PHE A 205 -10.30 6.59 12.00
C PHE A 205 -11.82 6.70 12.17
N ALA A 206 -12.60 6.06 11.30
CA ALA A 206 -14.05 6.03 11.38
C ALA A 206 -14.55 5.38 12.67
N ALA A 207 -14.02 4.20 13.03
CA ALA A 207 -14.34 3.47 14.25
C ALA A 207 -14.05 4.27 15.53
N ARG A 208 -12.96 5.05 15.55
CA ARG A 208 -12.56 5.85 16.72
C ARG A 208 -13.33 7.16 16.85
N GLY A 209 -13.97 7.64 15.78
CA GLY A 209 -14.71 8.90 15.77
C GLY A 209 -13.87 10.13 16.11
N GLN A 210 -12.54 10.02 16.03
CA GLN A 210 -11.58 11.07 16.38
C GLN A 210 -10.68 11.37 15.19
N LEU A 211 -10.62 12.64 14.83
CA LEU A 211 -9.56 13.18 13.98
C LEU A 211 -8.38 13.54 14.89
N GLY A 212 -7.20 13.04 14.58
CA GLY A 212 -6.02 13.23 15.41
C GLY A 212 -4.76 12.63 14.78
N PRO A 213 -3.60 12.84 15.39
CA PRO A 213 -2.37 12.22 14.92
C PRO A 213 -2.52 10.69 14.97
N SER A 214 -1.96 10.01 13.98
CA SER A 214 -1.78 8.57 13.98
C SER A 214 -0.48 8.24 13.25
N ALA A 215 0.06 7.05 13.51
CA ALA A 215 1.15 6.50 12.73
C ALA A 215 0.83 5.04 12.40
N GLN A 216 1.04 4.63 11.15
CA GLN A 216 1.04 3.21 10.80
C GLN A 216 2.21 2.55 11.55
N ARG A 217 1.97 1.38 12.15
CA ARG A 217 2.99 0.64 12.89
C ARG A 217 3.56 -0.50 12.08
N ASP A 218 2.69 -1.26 11.42
CA ASP A 218 3.06 -2.30 10.49
C ASP A 218 2.10 -2.35 9.30
N HIS A 219 2.48 -3.09 8.27
CA HIS A 219 1.63 -3.40 7.12
C HIS A 219 2.03 -4.76 6.54
N SER A 220 1.05 -5.64 6.35
CA SER A 220 1.26 -6.96 5.77
C SER A 220 0.31 -7.21 4.61
N VAL A 221 0.87 -7.70 3.51
CA VAL A 221 0.13 -8.03 2.28
C VAL A 221 0.45 -9.46 1.88
N TRP A 222 -0.59 -10.22 1.53
CA TRP A 222 -0.48 -11.53 0.87
C TRP A 222 -1.12 -11.41 -0.51
N PHE A 223 -0.35 -11.66 -1.56
CA PHE A 223 -0.80 -11.60 -2.95
C PHE A 223 -1.23 -12.99 -3.41
N HIS A 224 -2.42 -13.08 -4.00
CA HIS A 224 -3.03 -14.35 -4.41
C HIS A 224 -3.13 -14.45 -5.92
N SER A 225 -3.70 -13.42 -6.57
CA SER A 225 -3.89 -13.34 -8.02
C SER A 225 -3.35 -12.03 -8.60
N PRO A 226 -2.96 -11.99 -9.89
CA PRO A 226 -2.53 -10.76 -10.55
C PRO A 226 -3.62 -9.68 -10.53
N ALA A 227 -3.24 -8.43 -10.25
CA ALA A 227 -4.15 -7.29 -10.29
C ALA A 227 -4.32 -6.79 -11.73
N VAL A 228 -5.56 -6.50 -12.14
CA VAL A 228 -5.88 -5.92 -13.45
C VAL A 228 -6.05 -4.41 -13.29
N LEU A 229 -4.93 -3.68 -13.31
CA LEU A 229 -4.89 -2.24 -13.05
C LEU A 229 -5.47 -1.36 -14.17
N SER A 230 -5.86 -1.96 -15.30
CA SER A 230 -6.58 -1.27 -16.38
C SER A 230 -8.09 -1.15 -16.14
N ASP A 231 -8.63 -1.83 -15.12
CA ASP A 231 -10.03 -1.74 -14.69
C ASP A 231 -10.11 -1.41 -13.19
N TRP A 232 -11.33 -1.30 -12.67
CA TRP A 232 -11.59 -1.07 -11.26
C TRP A 232 -11.29 -2.31 -10.41
N LEU A 233 -10.74 -2.07 -9.22
CA LEU A 233 -10.58 -3.07 -8.17
C LEU A 233 -11.43 -2.70 -6.96
N LEU A 234 -12.10 -3.67 -6.38
CA LEU A 234 -12.83 -3.51 -5.11
C LEU A 234 -11.84 -3.67 -3.97
N TYR A 235 -11.83 -2.73 -3.04
CA TYR A 235 -11.12 -2.88 -1.77
C TYR A 235 -12.11 -2.85 -0.61
N ASP A 236 -12.28 -3.99 0.06
CA ASP A 236 -13.18 -4.20 1.19
C ASP A 236 -12.41 -4.17 2.50
N MET A 237 -12.55 -3.07 3.24
CA MET A 237 -11.79 -2.75 4.44
C MET A 237 -12.65 -2.75 5.69
N SER A 238 -12.05 -3.03 6.84
CA SER A 238 -12.70 -2.95 8.16
C SER A 238 -11.67 -2.75 9.27
N SER A 239 -12.13 -2.26 10.43
CA SER A 239 -11.36 -2.11 11.67
C SER A 239 -11.99 -2.97 12.77
N PRO A 240 -11.63 -4.27 12.86
CA PRO A 240 -12.28 -5.21 13.78
C PRO A 240 -12.01 -4.94 15.27
N SER A 241 -10.89 -4.32 15.61
CA SER A 241 -10.52 -4.09 17.01
C SER A 241 -9.66 -2.86 17.21
N SER A 242 -9.76 -2.29 18.41
CA SER A 242 -8.82 -1.30 18.91
C SER A 242 -8.65 -1.51 20.41
N ALA A 243 -7.42 -1.62 20.86
CA ALA A 243 -7.05 -1.81 22.26
C ALA A 243 -5.97 -0.79 22.64
N ASP A 244 -6.14 -0.13 23.77
CA ASP A 244 -5.29 0.98 24.22
C ASP A 244 -5.14 2.09 23.15
N SER A 245 -3.93 2.22 22.62
CA SER A 245 -3.54 3.19 21.60
C SER A 245 -3.37 2.55 20.22
N LEU A 246 -3.71 1.27 20.07
CA LEU A 246 -3.53 0.53 18.81
C LEU A 246 -4.89 0.20 18.19
N ALA A 247 -5.00 0.32 16.88
CA ALA A 247 -6.15 -0.12 16.11
C ALA A 247 -5.70 -1.03 14.97
N LEU A 248 -6.39 -2.17 14.84
CA LEU A 248 -6.15 -3.12 13.77
C LEU A 248 -7.14 -2.85 12.65
N ALA A 249 -6.63 -2.76 11.42
CA ALA A 249 -7.41 -2.74 10.20
C ALA A 249 -7.04 -3.92 9.31
N ARG A 250 -8.01 -4.41 8.54
CA ARG A 250 -7.84 -5.50 7.56
C ARG A 250 -8.57 -5.16 6.28
N GLY A 251 -8.07 -5.68 5.16
CA GLY A 251 -8.71 -5.50 3.86
C GLY A 251 -8.54 -6.69 2.93
N GLN A 252 -9.45 -6.81 1.97
CA GLN A 252 -9.37 -7.75 0.85
C GLN A 252 -9.59 -6.98 -0.45
N MET A 253 -8.70 -7.19 -1.42
CA MET A 253 -8.79 -6.54 -2.73
C MET A 253 -9.17 -7.54 -3.80
N PHE A 254 -10.11 -7.17 -4.66
CA PHE A 254 -10.62 -8.01 -5.74
C PHE A 254 -10.52 -7.28 -7.08
N ASN A 255 -10.19 -8.00 -8.14
CA ASN A 255 -10.43 -7.54 -9.51
C ASN A 255 -11.95 -7.44 -9.76
N ARG A 256 -12.38 -6.60 -10.71
CA ARG A 256 -13.82 -6.46 -11.05
C ARG A 256 -14.49 -7.77 -11.47
N ASN A 257 -13.73 -8.71 -12.05
CA ASN A 257 -14.20 -10.04 -12.42
C ASN A 257 -14.43 -10.97 -11.22
N GLY A 258 -14.03 -10.56 -10.01
CA GLY A 258 -14.20 -11.30 -8.76
C GLY A 258 -12.94 -11.99 -8.24
N ASP A 259 -11.82 -11.99 -8.96
CA ASP A 259 -10.59 -12.66 -8.51
C ASP A 259 -10.02 -11.94 -7.27
N LEU A 260 -9.72 -12.70 -6.21
CA LEU A 260 -9.08 -12.14 -5.01
C LEU A 260 -7.62 -11.82 -5.31
N VAL A 261 -7.27 -10.53 -5.34
CA VAL A 261 -5.92 -10.03 -5.62
C VAL A 261 -5.04 -10.15 -4.40
N CYS A 262 -5.46 -9.60 -3.26
CA CYS A 262 -4.67 -9.65 -2.03
C CYS A 262 -5.52 -9.63 -0.76
N THR A 263 -4.92 -10.12 0.33
CA THR A 263 -5.38 -9.91 1.71
C THR A 263 -4.37 -9.01 2.43
N VAL A 264 -4.88 -8.12 3.27
CA VAL A 264 -4.09 -7.06 3.90
C VAL A 264 -4.44 -6.93 5.37
N THR A 265 -3.44 -6.69 6.21
CA THR A 265 -3.61 -6.33 7.62
C THR A 265 -2.63 -5.21 7.98
N GLN A 266 -3.07 -4.28 8.81
CA GLN A 266 -2.28 -3.12 9.26
C GLN A 266 -2.66 -2.76 10.68
N GLU A 267 -1.68 -2.60 11.57
CA GLU A 267 -1.87 -1.97 12.87
C GLU A 267 -1.42 -0.50 12.85
N MET A 268 -2.19 0.36 13.51
CA MET A 268 -1.92 1.79 13.63
C MET A 268 -1.88 2.23 15.08
N TYR A 269 -0.96 3.13 15.39
CA TYR A 269 -0.84 3.81 16.67
C TYR A 269 -1.57 5.16 16.66
N PHE A 270 -2.40 5.37 17.66
CA PHE A 270 -3.12 6.61 17.98
C PHE A 270 -2.62 7.14 19.32
N PRO A 271 -1.76 8.17 19.34
CA PRO A 271 -1.27 8.77 20.57
C PRO A 271 -2.44 9.21 21.48
N PRO A 272 -2.36 8.97 22.79
CA PRO A 272 -3.34 9.52 23.72
C PRO A 272 -3.39 11.04 23.60
N ALA A 273 -4.58 11.63 23.75
CA ALA A 273 -4.71 13.07 23.89
C ALA A 273 -3.82 13.53 25.07
N ARG A 274 -2.94 14.51 24.83
CA ARG A 274 -2.16 15.12 25.91
C ARG A 274 -3.15 15.68 26.93
N ARG A 275 -3.12 15.16 28.15
CA ARG A 275 -3.86 15.73 29.29
C ARG A 275 -3.21 17.04 29.74
#